data_AF-C6CJY2-F1
#
_entry.id   AF-C6CJY2-F1
#
_cell.length_a   1.000
_cell.length_b   1.000
_cell.length_c   1.000
_cell.angle_alpha   90.00
_cell.angle_beta   90.00
_cell.angle_gamma   90.00
#
_symmetry.space_group_name_H-M   'P 1'
#
loop_
_entity.id
_entity.type
_entity.pdbx_description
1 polymer ?
#
loop_
_entity_poly.entity_id
_entity_poly.type
_entity_poly.pdbx_seq_one_letter_code
_entity_poly.pdbx_strand_id
1 'polypeptide(L)'
;MRDNRPQSLESFFDGASQLGSGPLHDIQQRALALLKLNRAVHALLPTALRPYCRVANYRNGLLVLETASANWLMRLRYEHPALLSALRAQILPSLVTIDIRINPALAAKMRENEKTPAASTVDETTMTTPTRTLSTQSAEILKDLAEQSPERLQKILKRLASLAGENTSKNQSS
;
A
#
# COMPACT_ATOMS: atom_id res chain seq x y z
N MET A 1 -8.09 19.52 35.10
CA MET A 1 -8.96 19.21 33.95
C MET A 1 -8.14 19.48 32.69
N ARG A 2 -8.05 18.54 31.74
CA ARG A 2 -7.37 18.78 30.45
C ARG A 2 -8.37 19.41 29.48
N ASP A 3 -8.07 20.60 28.97
CA ASP A 3 -8.88 21.25 27.93
C ASP A 3 -8.75 20.46 26.62
N ASN A 4 -9.86 19.86 26.18
CA ASN A 4 -9.96 19.14 24.90
C ASN A 4 -10.65 19.98 23.81
N ARG A 5 -10.60 21.31 23.90
CA ARG A 5 -11.17 22.17 22.84
C ARG A 5 -10.36 22.00 21.54
N PRO A 6 -11.01 21.89 20.38
CA PRO A 6 -10.31 21.87 19.10
C PRO A 6 -9.55 23.19 18.93
N GLN A 7 -8.22 23.11 18.90
CA GLN A 7 -7.35 24.26 18.65
C GLN A 7 -7.36 24.56 17.15
N SER A 8 -7.38 25.84 16.78
CA SER A 8 -7.30 26.25 15.38
C SER A 8 -5.94 25.87 14.79
N LEU A 9 -5.91 25.50 13.51
CA LEU A 9 -4.68 25.15 12.82
C LEU A 9 -3.70 26.34 12.77
N GLU A 10 -4.24 27.57 12.72
CA GLU A 10 -3.49 28.83 12.79
C GLU A 10 -2.62 28.97 14.05
N SER A 11 -3.10 28.50 15.22
CA SER A 11 -2.31 28.63 16.46
C SER A 11 -1.06 27.75 16.46
N PHE A 12 -1.03 26.69 15.63
CA PHE A 12 0.17 25.88 15.42
C PHE A 12 1.18 26.54 14.47
N PHE A 13 0.71 27.36 13.52
CA PHE A 13 1.57 28.13 12.61
C PHE A 13 2.14 29.37 13.29
N ASP A 14 1.37 30.04 14.15
CA ASP A 14 1.80 31.27 14.81
C ASP A 14 2.97 31.00 15.79
N GLY A 15 2.92 29.88 16.52
CA GLY A 15 4.03 29.40 17.36
C GLY A 15 5.29 28.97 16.58
N ALA A 16 5.21 28.78 15.26
CA ALA A 16 6.35 28.46 14.41
C ALA A 16 7.07 29.71 13.88
N SER A 17 6.44 30.88 13.97
CA SER A 17 6.95 32.14 13.41
C SER A 17 8.05 32.79 14.26
N GLN A 18 8.16 32.45 15.56
CA GLN A 18 9.03 33.18 16.48
C GLN A 18 10.39 32.53 16.77
N LEU A 19 10.57 31.22 16.56
CA LEU A 19 11.87 30.58 16.77
C LEU A 19 11.84 29.16 16.19
N GLY A 20 12.27 28.97 14.92
CA GLY A 20 12.51 27.74 14.11
C GLY A 20 12.31 26.30 14.63
N SER A 21 11.47 26.06 15.63
CA SER A 21 11.36 24.84 16.44
C SER A 21 9.93 24.71 16.97
N GLY A 22 8.96 24.94 16.08
CA GLY A 22 7.54 24.68 16.35
C GLY A 22 7.19 23.20 16.21
N PRO A 23 6.02 22.76 16.71
CA PRO A 23 5.58 21.36 16.65
C PRO A 23 5.53 20.78 15.22
N LEU A 24 5.30 21.62 14.20
CA LEU A 24 5.36 21.22 12.79
C LEU A 24 6.79 20.90 12.33
N HIS A 25 7.78 21.65 12.81
CA HIS A 25 9.19 21.38 12.53
C HIS A 25 9.58 20.00 13.05
N ASP A 26 9.15 19.63 14.26
CA ASP A 26 9.41 18.31 14.84
C ASP A 26 8.78 17.19 14.02
N ILE A 27 7.53 17.37 13.56
CA ILE A 27 6.85 16.42 12.67
C ILE A 27 7.63 16.27 11.35
N GLN A 28 8.08 17.38 10.76
CA GLN A 28 8.87 17.36 9.54
C GLN A 28 10.20 16.63 9.72
N GLN A 29 10.96 16.96 10.77
CA GLN A 29 12.23 16.30 11.09
C GLN A 29 12.04 14.81 11.29
N ARG A 30 10.97 14.43 12.00
CA ARG A 30 10.62 13.03 12.24
C ARG A 30 10.24 12.31 10.95
N ALA A 31 9.48 12.95 10.06
CA ALA A 31 9.13 12.39 8.76
C ALA A 31 10.40 12.16 7.91
N LEU A 32 11.31 13.13 7.87
CA LEU A 32 12.59 13.01 7.16
C LEU A 32 13.46 11.88 7.74
N ALA A 33 13.53 11.78 9.07
CA ALA A 33 14.26 10.70 9.74
C ALA A 33 13.68 9.32 9.39
N LEU A 34 12.35 9.18 9.38
CA LEU A 34 11.69 7.93 8.98
C LEU A 34 11.94 7.60 7.50
N LEU A 35 11.95 8.60 6.60
CA LEU A 35 12.26 8.39 5.19
C LEU A 35 13.70 7.90 4.99
N LYS A 36 14.67 8.51 5.68
CA LYS A 36 16.07 8.06 5.66
C LYS A 36 16.19 6.64 6.20
N LEU A 37 15.55 6.35 7.33
CA LEU A 37 15.54 5.02 7.93
C LEU A 37 14.94 3.98 7.00
N ASN A 38 13.84 4.30 6.31
CA ASN A 38 13.21 3.41 5.34
C ASN A 38 14.18 3.02 4.20
N ARG A 39 14.92 3.99 3.65
CA ARG A 39 15.94 3.73 2.62
C ARG A 39 17.07 2.84 3.15
N ALA A 40 17.52 3.10 4.37
CA ALA A 40 18.57 2.34 5.02
C ALA A 40 18.15 0.87 5.27
N VAL A 41 16.93 0.67 5.77
CA VAL A 41 16.33 -0.66 5.92
C VAL A 41 16.24 -1.36 4.57
N HIS A 42 15.76 -0.69 3.52
CA HIS A 42 15.69 -1.26 2.17
C HIS A 42 17.05 -1.70 1.61
N ALA A 43 18.13 -0.97 1.92
CA ALA A 43 19.48 -1.34 1.50
C ALA A 43 19.97 -2.65 2.14
N LEU A 44 19.56 -2.91 3.39
CA LEU A 44 19.88 -4.13 4.13
C LEU A 44 18.96 -5.31 3.77
N LEU A 45 17.75 -5.05 3.26
CA LEU A 45 16.82 -6.10 2.88
C LEU A 45 17.16 -6.72 1.50
N PRO A 46 16.87 -8.02 1.33
CA PRO A 46 16.86 -8.67 0.02
C PRO A 46 15.98 -7.91 -0.98
N THR A 47 16.41 -7.83 -2.23
CA THR A 47 15.70 -7.12 -3.32
C THR A 47 14.25 -7.54 -3.47
N ALA A 48 13.95 -8.83 -3.29
CA ALA A 48 12.60 -9.38 -3.38
C ALA A 48 11.63 -8.83 -2.31
N LEU A 49 12.12 -8.36 -1.15
CA LEU A 49 11.28 -7.90 -0.03
C LEU A 49 11.08 -6.39 0.01
N ARG A 50 11.93 -5.63 -0.67
CA ARG A 50 11.90 -4.15 -0.68
C ARG A 50 10.52 -3.58 -1.04
N PRO A 51 9.81 -4.01 -2.11
CA PRO A 51 8.52 -3.41 -2.45
C PRO A 51 7.41 -3.77 -1.45
N TYR A 52 7.60 -4.81 -0.64
CA TYR A 52 6.60 -5.33 0.29
C TYR A 52 6.82 -4.93 1.75
N CYS A 53 7.81 -4.08 2.02
CA CYS A 53 8.18 -3.67 3.36
C CYS A 53 8.32 -2.15 3.44
N ARG A 54 7.76 -1.54 4.49
CA ARG A 54 7.92 -0.12 4.79
C ARG A 54 8.19 0.07 6.28
N VAL A 55 9.08 1.00 6.60
CA VAL A 55 9.21 1.51 7.97
C VAL A 55 8.01 2.40 8.30
N ALA A 56 7.22 1.96 9.26
CA ALA A 56 6.06 2.70 9.74
C ALA A 56 6.44 3.65 10.88
N ASN A 57 7.28 3.19 11.80
CA ASN A 57 7.61 3.96 12.98
C ASN A 57 8.93 3.51 13.62
N TYR A 58 9.58 4.42 14.34
CA TYR A 58 10.65 4.11 15.28
C TYR A 58 10.45 4.93 16.56
N ARG A 59 10.41 4.25 17.72
CA ARG A 59 10.27 4.89 19.03
C ARG A 59 10.84 3.98 20.11
N ASN A 60 11.62 4.55 21.03
CA ASN A 60 12.11 3.86 22.24
C ASN A 60 12.79 2.51 21.94
N GLY A 61 13.59 2.44 20.87
CA GLY A 61 14.25 1.19 20.47
C GLY A 61 13.32 0.15 19.83
N LEU A 62 12.07 0.47 19.55
CA LEU A 62 11.15 -0.38 18.78
C LEU A 62 11.03 0.15 17.35
N LEU A 63 11.46 -0.65 16.38
CA LEU A 63 11.21 -0.41 14.96
C LEU A 63 9.93 -1.12 14.54
N VAL A 64 8.99 -0.41 13.91
CA VAL A 64 7.77 -0.99 13.37
C VAL A 64 7.88 -1.05 11.86
N LEU A 65 7.84 -2.26 11.31
CA LEU A 65 7.76 -2.53 9.89
C LEU A 65 6.32 -2.91 9.53
N GLU A 66 5.88 -2.42 8.38
CA GLU A 66 4.60 -2.79 7.78
C GLU A 66 4.80 -3.56 6.49
N THR A 67 3.94 -4.53 6.25
CA THR A 67 3.97 -5.36 5.05
C THR A 67 2.58 -5.63 4.47
N ALA A 68 2.53 -5.92 3.17
CA ALA A 68 1.29 -6.00 2.40
C ALA A 68 0.43 -7.24 2.72
N SER A 69 1.02 -8.36 3.11
CA SER A 69 0.30 -9.63 3.31
C SER A 69 0.97 -10.54 4.35
N ALA A 70 0.25 -11.58 4.78
CA ALA A 70 0.76 -12.57 5.71
C ALA A 70 1.98 -13.36 5.16
N ASN A 71 2.03 -13.60 3.84
CA ASN A 71 3.18 -14.29 3.25
C ASN A 71 4.47 -13.47 3.45
N TRP A 72 4.38 -12.15 3.25
CA TRP A 72 5.53 -11.26 3.33
C TRP A 72 5.94 -11.03 4.77
N LEU A 73 4.97 -11.01 5.69
CA LEU A 73 5.23 -11.03 7.12
C LEU A 73 6.05 -12.25 7.53
N MET A 74 5.67 -13.44 7.08
CA MET A 74 6.42 -14.67 7.41
C MET A 74 7.83 -14.63 6.82
N ARG A 75 7.99 -14.12 5.59
CA ARG A 75 9.30 -13.98 4.97
C ARG A 75 10.18 -12.95 5.69
N LEU A 76 9.61 -11.81 6.11
CA LEU A 76 10.32 -10.81 6.92
C LEU A 76 10.69 -11.34 8.32
N ARG A 77 9.84 -12.19 8.92
CA ARG A 77 10.16 -12.85 10.20
C ARG A 77 11.37 -13.78 10.09
N TYR A 78 11.56 -14.42 8.94
CA TYR A 78 12.76 -15.22 8.68
C TYR A 78 14.01 -14.35 8.62
N GLU A 79 13.94 -13.20 7.95
CA GLU A 79 15.05 -12.23 7.85
C GLU A 79 15.27 -11.41 9.13
N HIS A 80 14.33 -11.45 10.07
CA HIS A 80 14.30 -10.59 11.26
C HIS A 80 15.59 -10.62 12.09
N PRO A 81 16.19 -11.78 12.45
CA PRO A 81 17.40 -11.80 13.27
C PRO A 81 18.60 -11.15 12.57
N ALA A 82 18.77 -11.43 11.27
CA ALA A 82 19.84 -10.87 10.45
C ALA A 82 19.67 -9.35 10.31
N LEU A 83 18.44 -8.90 10.03
CA LEU A 83 18.11 -7.48 9.90
C LEU A 83 18.32 -6.72 11.22
N LEU A 84 17.88 -7.27 12.34
CA LEU A 84 18.07 -6.68 13.68
C LEU A 84 19.56 -6.49 13.98
N SER A 85 20.37 -7.51 13.71
CA SER A 85 21.82 -7.46 13.91
C SER A 85 22.49 -6.39 13.03
N ALA A 86 22.18 -6.39 11.72
CA ALA A 86 22.73 -5.42 10.78
C ALA A 86 22.33 -3.97 11.12
N LEU A 87 21.07 -3.75 11.52
CA LEU A 87 20.59 -2.43 11.93
C LEU A 87 21.30 -1.91 13.18
N ARG A 88 21.52 -2.77 14.18
CA ARG A 88 22.27 -2.41 15.39
C ARG A 88 23.70 -2.02 15.08
N ALA A 89 24.37 -2.78 14.21
CA ALA A 89 25.76 -2.57 13.88
C ALA A 89 26.00 -1.26 13.10
N GLN A 90 25.07 -0.87 12.21
CA GLN A 90 25.32 0.20 11.25
C GLN A 90 24.53 1.49 11.50
N ILE A 91 23.30 1.42 12.05
CA ILE A 91 22.34 2.53 11.95
C ILE A 91 21.68 2.90 13.28
N LEU A 92 21.23 1.90 14.03
CA LEU A 92 20.45 2.06 15.27
C LEU A 92 21.02 1.19 16.39
N PRO A 93 22.14 1.59 17.04
CA PRO A 93 22.74 0.83 18.14
C PRO A 93 21.79 0.60 19.32
N SER A 94 20.83 1.52 19.54
CA SER A 94 19.81 1.45 20.58
C SER A 94 18.55 0.65 20.20
N LEU A 95 18.52 -0.01 19.04
CA LEU A 95 17.39 -0.84 18.62
C LEU A 95 17.25 -2.06 19.55
N VAL A 96 16.09 -2.23 20.17
CA VAL A 96 15.77 -3.34 21.08
C VAL A 96 15.08 -4.47 20.32
N THR A 97 14.11 -4.15 19.47
CA THR A 97 13.36 -5.17 18.71
C THR A 97 12.68 -4.56 17.49
N ILE A 98 12.19 -5.43 16.59
CA ILE A 98 11.42 -5.05 15.41
C ILE A 98 10.04 -5.73 15.49
N ASP A 99 8.98 -4.93 15.43
CA ASP A 99 7.60 -5.40 15.30
C ASP A 99 7.19 -5.36 13.82
N ILE A 100 6.54 -6.42 13.33
CA ILE A 100 6.13 -6.55 11.93
C ILE A 100 4.61 -6.65 11.88
N ARG A 101 3.96 -5.68 11.22
CA ARG A 101 2.51 -5.57 11.11
C ARG A 101 2.04 -5.70 9.67
N ILE A 102 0.85 -6.26 9.49
CA ILE A 102 0.22 -6.33 8.16
C ILE A 102 -0.56 -5.04 7.93
N ASN A 103 -0.26 -4.35 6.83
CA ASN A 103 -1.00 -3.21 6.33
C ASN A 103 -1.45 -3.48 4.87
N PRO A 104 -2.71 -3.86 4.64
CA PRO A 104 -3.21 -4.21 3.31
C PRO A 104 -3.26 -3.01 2.36
N ALA A 105 -3.20 -1.76 2.85
CA ALA A 105 -3.11 -0.58 2.00
C ALA A 105 -1.80 -0.56 1.18
N LEU A 106 -0.74 -1.22 1.65
CA LEU A 106 0.50 -1.40 0.88
C LEU A 106 0.29 -2.29 -0.34
N ALA A 107 -0.59 -3.29 -0.25
CA ALA A 107 -0.93 -4.14 -1.39
C ALA A 107 -1.67 -3.37 -2.50
N ALA A 108 -2.51 -2.38 -2.12
CA ALA A 108 -3.22 -1.54 -3.09
C ALA A 108 -2.26 -0.65 -3.88
N LYS A 109 -1.32 0.01 -3.19
CA LYS A 109 -0.28 0.86 -3.82
C LYS A 109 0.65 0.07 -4.75
N MET A 110 0.93 -1.17 -4.40
CA MET A 110 1.74 -2.05 -5.25
C MET A 110 1.04 -2.39 -6.57
N ARG A 111 -0.27 -2.69 -6.53
CA ARG A 111 -1.04 -2.97 -7.76
C ARG A 111 -1.10 -1.77 -8.70
N GLU A 112 -0.98 -0.55 -8.19
CA GLU A 112 -0.80 0.65 -9.02
C GLU A 112 0.60 0.70 -9.62
N ASN A 113 1.64 0.39 -8.83
CA ASN A 113 3.03 0.42 -9.29
C ASN A 113 3.33 -0.66 -10.36
N GLU A 114 2.71 -1.84 -10.28
CA GLU A 114 2.81 -2.88 -11.31
C GLU A 114 2.01 -2.57 -12.58
N LYS A 115 1.11 -1.57 -12.53
CA LYS A 115 0.28 -1.16 -13.68
C LYS A 115 0.89 -0.04 -14.50
N THR A 116 2.00 0.56 -14.08
CA THR A 116 2.73 1.54 -14.89
C THR A 116 3.92 0.88 -15.60
N PRO A 117 4.01 0.95 -16.94
CA PRO A 117 4.75 0.00 -17.76
C PRO A 117 6.10 0.55 -18.21
N ALA A 118 7.05 -0.35 -18.50
CA ALA A 118 8.07 -0.04 -19.49
C ALA A 118 7.36 0.19 -20.85
N ALA A 119 7.53 1.40 -21.39
CA ALA A 119 7.11 1.83 -22.73
C ALA A 119 5.60 1.91 -23.01
N SER A 120 5.02 3.09 -22.79
CA SER A 120 4.09 3.72 -23.77
C SER A 120 4.14 5.22 -23.55
N THR A 121 4.68 5.90 -24.56
CA THR A 121 4.68 7.35 -24.71
C THR A 121 3.26 7.88 -24.84
N VAL A 122 2.96 8.90 -24.02
CA VAL A 122 2.06 10.04 -24.28
C VAL A 122 0.63 9.72 -24.72
N ASP A 123 -0.33 9.82 -23.79
CA ASP A 123 -1.29 10.94 -23.86
C ASP A 123 -2.08 11.09 -22.55
N GLU A 124 -2.44 12.34 -22.25
CA GLU A 124 -3.12 12.82 -21.06
C GLU A 124 -4.59 12.33 -20.94
N THR A 125 -5.08 12.27 -19.69
CA THR A 125 -6.51 12.26 -19.31
C THR A 125 -7.22 10.89 -19.25
N THR A 126 -7.24 10.25 -18.08
CA THR A 126 -8.47 9.88 -17.32
C THR A 126 -8.16 8.87 -16.21
N MET A 127 -8.48 9.27 -14.98
CA MET A 127 -8.61 8.39 -13.83
C MET A 127 -9.72 7.37 -14.09
N THR A 128 -9.40 6.09 -14.32
CA THR A 128 -10.40 5.02 -14.27
C THR A 128 -9.95 3.90 -13.34
N THR A 129 -10.74 3.73 -12.27
CA THR A 129 -10.73 2.55 -11.40
C THR A 129 -10.65 1.27 -12.24
N PRO A 130 -9.86 0.25 -11.87
CA PRO A 130 -9.82 -1.00 -12.63
C PRO A 130 -11.16 -1.71 -12.51
N THR A 131 -12.03 -1.48 -13.50
CA THR A 131 -13.25 -2.24 -13.68
C THR A 131 -12.82 -3.67 -14.00
N ARG A 132 -13.32 -4.62 -13.19
CA ARG A 132 -13.10 -6.05 -13.43
C ARG A 132 -13.87 -6.41 -14.69
N THR A 133 -13.23 -6.36 -15.85
CA THR A 133 -13.84 -6.73 -17.13
C THR A 133 -13.74 -8.24 -17.31
N LEU A 134 -14.88 -8.87 -17.62
CA LEU A 134 -14.97 -10.29 -17.97
C LEU A 134 -14.97 -10.38 -19.50
N SER A 135 -14.18 -11.30 -20.07
CA SER A 135 -14.08 -11.44 -21.54
C SER A 135 -15.37 -11.99 -22.14
N THR A 136 -15.63 -11.69 -23.42
CA THR A 136 -16.78 -12.24 -24.15
C THR A 136 -16.78 -13.77 -24.17
N GLN A 137 -15.60 -14.37 -24.35
CA GLN A 137 -15.41 -15.82 -24.31
C GLN A 137 -15.78 -16.43 -22.94
N SER A 138 -15.36 -15.81 -21.84
CA SER A 138 -15.72 -16.30 -20.50
C SER A 138 -17.22 -16.13 -20.22
N ALA A 139 -17.86 -15.11 -20.77
CA ALA A 139 -19.30 -14.91 -20.63
C ALA A 139 -20.12 -16.04 -21.27
N GLU A 140 -19.67 -16.52 -22.43
CA GLU A 140 -20.30 -17.61 -23.17
C GLU A 140 -20.19 -18.93 -22.40
N ILE A 141 -18.99 -19.25 -21.89
CA ILE A 141 -18.77 -20.42 -21.03
C ILE A 141 -19.67 -20.38 -19.78
N LEU A 142 -19.87 -19.20 -19.18
CA LEU A 142 -20.75 -19.03 -18.02
C LEU A 142 -22.23 -19.23 -18.36
N LYS A 143 -22.66 -18.92 -19.59
CA LYS A 143 -24.04 -19.20 -20.06
C LYS A 143 -24.25 -20.69 -20.23
N ASP A 144 -23.32 -21.39 -20.87
CA ASP A 144 -23.39 -22.83 -21.08
C ASP A 144 -23.46 -23.59 -19.74
N LEU A 145 -22.63 -23.20 -18.77
CA LEU A 145 -22.66 -23.77 -17.42
C LEU A 145 -23.95 -23.44 -16.67
N ALA A 146 -24.56 -22.28 -16.93
CA ALA A 146 -25.82 -21.89 -16.31
C ALA A 146 -27.00 -22.75 -16.80
N GLU A 147 -26.95 -23.27 -18.03
CA GLU A 147 -27.99 -24.18 -18.55
C GLU A 147 -27.98 -25.54 -17.86
N GLN A 148 -26.81 -25.97 -17.37
CA GLN A 148 -26.62 -27.25 -16.69
C GLN A 148 -26.67 -27.14 -15.16
N SER A 149 -26.99 -25.97 -14.62
CA SER A 149 -26.94 -25.67 -13.18
C SER A 149 -28.31 -25.57 -12.52
N PRO A 150 -28.44 -25.88 -11.21
CA PRO A 150 -29.69 -25.72 -10.46
C PRO A 150 -30.13 -24.24 -10.38
N GLU A 151 -31.44 -24.01 -10.24
CA GLU A 151 -32.09 -22.70 -10.47
C GLU A 151 -31.43 -21.51 -9.76
N ARG A 152 -30.93 -21.73 -8.53
CA ARG A 152 -30.29 -20.69 -7.73
C ARG A 152 -28.94 -20.28 -8.30
N LEU A 153 -28.14 -21.23 -8.77
CA LEU A 153 -26.82 -20.99 -9.36
C LEU A 153 -26.94 -20.49 -10.81
N GLN A 154 -27.89 -21.04 -11.57
CA GLN A 154 -28.19 -20.60 -12.94
C GLN A 154 -28.48 -19.10 -13.03
N LYS A 155 -29.32 -18.56 -12.14
CA LYS A 155 -29.63 -17.11 -12.12
C LYS A 155 -28.39 -16.25 -11.85
N ILE A 156 -27.48 -16.73 -11.00
CA ILE A 156 -26.24 -16.02 -10.65
C ILE A 156 -25.26 -16.05 -11.82
N LEU A 157 -25.07 -17.20 -12.47
CA LEU A 157 -24.17 -17.35 -13.62
C LEU A 157 -24.66 -16.53 -14.83
N LYS A 158 -25.98 -16.54 -15.12
CA LYS A 158 -26.56 -15.69 -16.17
C LYS A 158 -26.36 -14.20 -15.91
N ARG A 159 -26.53 -13.77 -14.65
CA ARG A 159 -26.31 -12.37 -14.23
C ARG A 159 -24.83 -11.95 -14.31
N LEU A 160 -23.91 -12.88 -14.05
CA LEU A 160 -22.48 -12.64 -14.21
C LEU A 160 -22.09 -12.55 -15.69
N ALA A 161 -22.64 -13.42 -16.53
CA ALA A 161 -22.41 -13.41 -17.97
C ALA A 161 -22.96 -12.14 -18.66
N SER A 162 -24.10 -11.60 -18.20
CA SER A 162 -24.65 -10.35 -18.75
C SER A 162 -23.80 -9.12 -18.42
N LEU A 163 -23.03 -9.17 -17.35
CA LEU A 163 -22.12 -8.08 -16.94
C LEU A 163 -20.82 -8.06 -17.77
N ALA A 164 -20.60 -9.05 -18.63
CA ALA A 164 -19.46 -9.12 -19.51
C ALA A 164 -19.72 -8.31 -20.80
N GLY A 165 -18.82 -7.37 -21.11
CA GLY A 165 -18.87 -6.59 -22.34
C GLY A 165 -19.65 -5.27 -22.31
N GLU A 166 -20.47 -4.99 -21.29
CA GLU A 166 -21.19 -3.69 -21.16
C GLU A 166 -20.25 -2.46 -21.13
N ASN A 167 -18.98 -2.66 -20.77
CA ASN A 167 -17.97 -1.59 -20.74
C ASN A 167 -17.11 -1.53 -22.01
N THR A 168 -17.11 -2.58 -22.84
CA THR A 168 -16.27 -2.66 -24.05
C THR A 168 -16.91 -1.93 -25.23
N SER A 169 -18.24 -1.87 -25.30
CA SER A 169 -18.95 -1.20 -26.40
C SER A 169 -18.88 0.32 -26.38
N LYS A 170 -18.63 0.95 -25.21
CA LYS A 170 -18.50 2.41 -25.10
C LYS A 170 -17.16 2.98 -25.60
N ASN A 171 -16.19 2.13 -25.96
CA ASN A 171 -14.84 2.56 -26.34
C ASN A 171 -14.45 2.23 -27.79
N GLN A 172 -15.40 1.85 -28.65
CA GLN A 172 -15.17 1.53 -30.07
C GLN A 172 -16.04 2.34 -31.05
N SER A 173 -16.49 3.53 -30.65
CA SER A 173 -17.24 4.44 -31.53
C SER A 173 -16.56 5.80 -31.59
N SER A 174 -15.47 5.89 -32.34
CA SER A 174 -14.92 7.12 -32.94
C SER A 174 -14.16 6.74 -34.20
#